data_AF-A0A3N5G9L6-F1
#
_entry.id   AF-A0A3N5G9L6-F1
#
_cell.length_a   1.000
_cell.length_b   1.000
_cell.length_c   1.000
_cell.angle_alpha   90.00
_cell.angle_beta   90.00
_cell.angle_gamma   90.00
#
_symmetry.space_group_name_H-M   'P 1'
#
loop_
_entity.id
_entity.type
_entity.pdbx_description
1 polymer ?
#
loop_
_entity_poly.entity_id
_entity_poly.type
_entity_poly.pdbx_seq_one_letter_code
_entity_poly.pdbx_strand_id
1 'polypeptide(L)'
;MSITGLLLRFLLLYPPLLMVAGLAARYFDFKPSGLNFAILLPSVMVVCQWFMKKNGRCFTNGEQRVAVLGMWGIDLLVQLLGIAASPSALRGDVLIFSMALVGSLHLIAIFMFVRLTGRQMKKQELAG
;
A
#
# COMPACT_ATOMS: atom_id res chain seq x y z
N MET A 1 -8.96 6.96 16.03
CA MET A 1 -9.18 6.43 14.67
C MET A 1 -9.07 4.92 14.72
N SER A 2 -10.05 4.18 14.20
CA SER A 2 -10.03 2.72 14.17
C SER A 2 -9.22 2.18 13.00
N ILE A 3 -8.89 0.88 13.03
CA ILE A 3 -8.21 0.18 11.93
C ILE A 3 -9.08 0.17 10.67
N THR A 4 -10.39 -0.03 10.81
CA THR A 4 -11.34 0.10 9.70
C THR A 4 -11.25 1.47 9.04
N GLY A 5 -11.16 2.54 9.83
CA GLY A 5 -10.97 3.89 9.30
C GLY A 5 -9.63 4.08 8.58
N LEU A 6 -8.57 3.42 9.04
CA LEU A 6 -7.26 3.44 8.37
C LEU A 6 -7.30 2.70 7.04
N LEU A 7 -7.90 1.51 7.00
CA LEU A 7 -8.06 0.75 5.78
C LEU A 7 -8.96 1.48 4.77
N LEU A 8 -10.03 2.11 5.23
CA LEU A 8 -10.88 2.93 4.38
C LEU A 8 -10.12 4.12 3.78
N ARG A 9 -9.30 4.82 4.57
CA ARG A 9 -8.46 5.91 4.05
C ARG A 9 -7.41 5.40 3.07
N PHE A 10 -6.81 4.24 3.33
CA PHE A 10 -5.88 3.62 2.40
C PHE A 10 -6.58 3.27 1.09
N LEU A 11 -7.77 2.67 1.14
CA LEU A 11 -8.60 2.36 -0.02
C LEU A 11 -9.04 3.61 -0.80
N LEU A 12 -9.25 4.74 -0.13
CA LEU A 12 -9.60 6.00 -0.78
C LEU A 12 -8.38 6.76 -1.32
N LEU A 13 -7.18 6.46 -0.85
CA LEU A 13 -5.95 7.15 -1.22
C LEU A 13 -5.21 6.39 -2.34
N TYR A 14 -4.98 5.09 -2.15
CA TYR A 14 -4.10 4.28 -2.98
C TYR A 14 -4.59 4.12 -4.43
N PRO A 15 -5.83 3.69 -4.72
CA PRO A 15 -6.33 3.54 -6.09
C PRO A 15 -6.37 4.86 -6.88
N PRO A 16 -6.85 5.99 -6.32
CA PRO A 16 -6.79 7.27 -7.03
C PRO A 16 -5.38 7.73 -7.35
N LEU A 17 -4.42 7.57 -6.42
CA LEU A 17 -3.02 7.88 -6.72
C LEU A 17 -2.47 7.00 -7.85
N LEU A 18 -2.80 5.70 -7.85
CA LEU A 18 -2.41 4.81 -8.94
C LEU A 18 -3.00 5.25 -10.29
N MET A 19 -4.27 5.66 -10.32
CA MET A 19 -4.90 6.18 -11.54
C MET A 19 -4.19 7.44 -12.05
N VAL A 20 -3.95 8.41 -11.17
CA VAL A 20 -3.25 9.66 -11.53
C VAL A 20 -1.83 9.37 -12.01
N ALA A 21 -1.11 8.49 -11.32
CA ALA A 21 0.25 8.11 -11.67
C ALA A 21 0.29 7.35 -13.02
N GLY A 22 -0.68 6.48 -13.28
CA GLY A 22 -0.81 5.77 -14.56
C GLY A 22 -1.11 6.72 -15.72
N LEU A 23 -1.99 7.70 -15.52
CA LEU A 23 -2.28 8.75 -16.50
C LEU A 23 -1.05 9.61 -16.77
N ALA A 24 -0.31 9.99 -15.73
CA ALA A 24 0.93 10.74 -15.87
C ALA A 24 1.98 9.94 -16.64
N ALA A 25 2.19 8.65 -16.30
CA ALA A 25 3.13 7.79 -17.01
C ALA A 25 2.80 7.69 -18.51
N ARG A 26 1.51 7.59 -18.86
CA ARG A 26 1.05 7.61 -20.26
C ARG A 26 1.28 8.96 -20.94
N TYR A 27 1.08 10.07 -20.22
CA TYR A 27 1.28 11.42 -20.77
C TYR A 27 2.75 11.73 -21.05
N PHE A 28 3.66 11.29 -20.18
CA PHE A 28 5.09 11.53 -20.29
C PHE A 28 5.88 10.40 -20.99
N ASP A 29 5.18 9.37 -21.48
CA ASP A 29 5.74 8.21 -22.19
C ASP A 29 6.86 7.47 -21.42
N PHE A 30 6.75 7.43 -20.09
CA PHE A 30 7.68 6.67 -19.24
C PHE A 30 7.16 5.27 -18.96
N LYS A 31 8.09 4.31 -18.92
CA LYS A 31 7.76 2.91 -18.62
C LYS A 31 7.21 2.80 -17.19
N PRO A 32 6.00 2.28 -16.96
CA PRO A 32 5.36 2.24 -15.64
C PRO A 32 5.95 1.17 -14.69
N SER A 33 7.12 0.62 -15.01
CA SER A 33 7.77 -0.42 -14.22
C SER A 33 8.08 0.09 -12.81
N GLY A 34 7.44 -0.52 -11.80
CA GLY A 34 7.63 -0.13 -10.40
C GLY A 34 6.76 1.03 -9.91
N LEU A 35 5.91 1.61 -10.77
CA LEU A 35 4.99 2.69 -10.39
C LEU A 35 4.07 2.27 -9.23
N ASN A 36 3.56 1.03 -9.26
CA ASN A 36 2.71 0.49 -8.20
C ASN A 36 3.42 0.52 -6.85
N PHE A 37 4.67 0.05 -6.81
CA PHE A 37 5.48 0.04 -5.60
C PHE A 37 5.81 1.45 -5.12
N ALA A 38 6.16 2.35 -6.04
CA ALA A 38 6.47 3.75 -5.74
C ALA A 38 5.28 4.52 -5.15
N ILE A 39 4.04 4.15 -5.48
CA ILE A 39 2.82 4.74 -4.93
C ILE A 39 2.35 4.03 -3.65
N LEU A 40 2.52 2.71 -3.57
CA LEU A 40 2.14 1.89 -2.42
C LEU A 40 2.84 2.36 -1.14
N LEU A 41 4.16 2.51 -1.20
CA LEU A 41 4.98 2.89 -0.05
C LEU A 41 4.57 4.23 0.61
N PRO A 42 4.52 5.37 -0.11
CA PRO A 42 4.11 6.63 0.49
C PRO A 42 2.65 6.59 0.96
N SER A 43 1.77 5.86 0.26
CA SER A 43 0.37 5.70 0.68
C SER A 43 0.28 5.01 2.05
N VAL A 44 1.02 3.90 2.24
CA VAL A 44 1.10 3.19 3.53
C VAL A 44 1.65 4.09 4.62
N MET A 45 2.73 4.84 4.34
CA MET A 45 3.34 5.75 5.31
C MET A 45 2.36 6.83 5.77
N VAL A 46 1.72 7.53 4.83
CA VAL A 46 0.81 8.65 5.12
C VAL A 46 -0.38 8.19 5.97
N VAL A 47 -1.03 7.08 5.60
CA VAL A 47 -2.17 6.59 6.40
C VAL A 47 -1.76 6.09 7.77
N CYS A 48 -0.59 5.46 7.90
CA CYS A 48 -0.03 5.06 9.19
C CYS A 48 0.28 6.27 10.07
N GLN A 49 0.92 7.30 9.52
CA GLN A 49 1.22 8.55 10.23
C GLN A 49 -0.06 9.25 10.68
N TRP A 50 -1.08 9.32 9.83
CA TRP A 50 -2.37 9.88 10.20
C TRP A 50 -3.04 9.12 11.34
N PHE A 51 -2.99 7.79 11.34
CA PHE A 51 -3.51 6.99 12.44
C PHE A 51 -2.75 7.28 13.75
N MET A 52 -1.42 7.28 13.72
CA MET A 52 -0.61 7.52 14.91
C MET A 52 -0.80 8.93 15.45
N LYS A 53 -0.76 9.95 14.58
CA LYS A 53 -0.99 11.35 14.95
C LYS A 53 -2.39 11.57 15.53
N LYS A 54 -3.42 10.93 14.97
CA LYS A 54 -4.80 11.06 15.45
C LYS A 54 -5.06 10.30 16.76
N ASN A 55 -4.31 9.24 17.05
CA ASN A 55 -4.46 8.44 18.26
C ASN A 55 -3.43 8.76 19.35
N GLY A 56 -2.38 9.54 19.05
CA GLY A 56 -1.27 9.81 19.96
C GLY A 56 -0.50 8.55 20.39
N ARG A 57 -0.54 7.48 19.58
CA ARG A 57 0.11 6.20 19.91
C ARG A 57 0.48 5.39 18.67
N CYS A 58 1.45 4.50 18.83
CA CYS A 58 1.76 3.46 17.85
C CYS A 58 0.68 2.36 17.81
N PHE A 59 0.71 1.54 16.75
CA PHE A 59 -0.10 0.32 16.66
C PHE A 59 0.25 -0.67 17.77
N THR A 60 -0.77 -1.34 18.30
CA THR A 60 -0.58 -2.59 19.06
C THR A 60 -0.21 -3.74 18.12
N ASN A 61 0.32 -4.84 18.66
CA ASN A 61 0.69 -6.01 17.85
C ASN A 61 -0.49 -6.58 17.03
N GLY A 62 -1.70 -6.58 17.62
CA GLY A 62 -2.92 -7.02 16.93
C GLY A 62 -3.32 -6.07 15.81
N GLU A 63 -3.39 -4.77 16.12
CA GLU A 63 -3.71 -3.73 15.12
C GLU A 63 -2.72 -3.69 13.97
N GLN A 64 -1.43 -3.88 14.23
CA GLN A 64 -0.40 -3.92 13.20
C GLN A 64 -0.64 -5.08 12.22
N ARG A 65 -0.96 -6.28 12.73
CA ARG A 65 -1.25 -7.44 11.87
C ARG A 65 -2.48 -7.19 11.00
N VAL A 66 -3.56 -6.68 11.60
CA VAL A 66 -4.80 -6.38 10.86
C VAL A 66 -4.58 -5.27 9.83
N ALA A 67 -3.80 -4.24 10.16
CA ALA A 67 -3.46 -3.16 9.23
C ALA A 67 -2.64 -3.68 8.04
N VAL A 68 -1.60 -4.46 8.29
CA VAL A 68 -0.73 -5.04 7.25
C VAL A 68 -1.54 -5.96 6.33
N LEU A 69 -2.29 -6.90 6.90
CA LEU A 69 -3.10 -7.84 6.11
C LEU A 69 -4.22 -7.13 5.35
N GLY A 70 -4.86 -6.12 5.96
CA GLY A 70 -5.90 -5.33 5.31
C GLY A 70 -5.37 -4.49 4.15
N MET A 71 -4.23 -3.81 4.33
CA MET A 71 -3.59 -3.05 3.25
C MET A 71 -3.13 -3.97 2.12
N TRP A 72 -2.56 -5.13 2.46
CA TRP A 72 -2.17 -6.14 1.48
C TRP A 72 -3.36 -6.71 0.71
N GLY A 73 -4.47 -7.00 1.40
CA GLY A 73 -5.70 -7.44 0.74
C GLY A 73 -6.28 -6.40 -0.21
N ILE A 74 -6.24 -5.11 0.17
CA ILE A 74 -6.64 -4.01 -0.72
C ILE A 74 -5.70 -3.91 -1.93
N ASP A 75 -4.39 -4.02 -1.73
CA ASP A 75 -3.41 -4.01 -2.81
C ASP A 75 -3.63 -5.15 -3.81
N LEU A 76 -3.85 -6.38 -3.32
CA LEU A 76 -4.19 -7.52 -4.16
C LEU A 76 -5.49 -7.31 -4.92
N LEU A 77 -6.52 -6.77 -4.27
CA LEU A 77 -7.79 -6.47 -4.92
C LEU A 77 -7.61 -5.48 -6.06
N VAL A 78 -6.89 -4.38 -5.82
CA VAL A 78 -6.60 -3.37 -6.85
C VAL A 78 -5.78 -3.98 -8.00
N GLN A 79 -4.81 -4.85 -7.68
CA GLN A 79 -4.01 -5.54 -8.69
C GLN A 79 -4.87 -6.47 -9.55
N LEU A 80 -5.76 -7.26 -8.95
CA LEU A 80 -6.71 -8.12 -9.67
C LEU A 80 -7.63 -7.31 -10.58
N LEU A 81 -8.16 -6.18 -10.09
CA LEU A 81 -9.00 -5.30 -10.90
C LEU A 81 -8.25 -4.71 -12.09
N GLY A 82 -6.98 -4.31 -11.89
CA GLY A 82 -6.13 -3.82 -12.96
C GLY A 82 -5.83 -4.88 -14.03
N ILE A 83 -5.61 -6.13 -13.60
CA ILE A 83 -5.42 -7.28 -14.50
C ILE A 83 -6.71 -7.56 -15.29
N ALA A 84 -7.86 -7.62 -14.62
CA ALA A 84 -9.16 -7.89 -15.23
C ALA A 84 -9.55 -6.83 -16.27
N ALA A 85 -9.08 -5.58 -16.09
CA ALA A 85 -9.28 -4.50 -17.05
C ALA A 85 -8.28 -4.52 -18.23
N SER A 86 -7.29 -5.42 -18.23
CA SER A 86 -6.24 -5.50 -19.26
C SER A 86 -6.52 -6.60 -20.30
N PRO A 87 -6.64 -6.27 -21.59
CA PRO A 87 -6.95 -7.23 -22.65
C PRO A 87 -5.83 -8.25 -22.94
N SER A 88 -4.63 -8.07 -22.38
CA SER A 88 -3.44 -8.90 -22.64
C SER A 88 -3.11 -9.90 -21.52
N ALA A 89 -3.97 -10.05 -20.51
CA ALA A 89 -3.66 -10.80 -19.27
C ALA A 89 -3.73 -12.34 -19.34
N LEU A 90 -3.92 -12.95 -20.50
CA LEU A 90 -4.43 -14.33 -20.63
C LEU A 90 -3.35 -15.44 -20.71
N ARG A 91 -2.34 -15.42 -19.84
CA ARG A 91 -1.54 -16.63 -19.51
C ARG A 91 -1.60 -16.88 -18.01
N GLY A 92 -2.52 -17.75 -17.60
CA GLY A 92 -2.90 -17.93 -16.19
C GLY A 92 -1.78 -18.43 -15.29
N ASP A 93 -0.87 -19.24 -15.80
CA ASP A 93 0.29 -19.79 -15.09
C ASP A 93 1.33 -18.71 -14.75
N VAL A 94 1.72 -17.91 -15.74
CA VAL A 94 2.64 -16.77 -15.56
C VAL A 94 2.02 -15.72 -14.65
N LEU A 95 0.71 -15.49 -14.77
CA LEU A 95 -0.03 -14.54 -13.95
C LEU A 95 -0.01 -14.93 -12.47
N ILE A 96 -0.36 -16.18 -12.15
CA ILE A 96 -0.39 -16.67 -10.76
C ILE A 96 0.99 -16.55 -10.12
N PHE A 97 2.05 -16.99 -10.82
CA PHE A 97 3.42 -16.86 -10.32
C PHE A 97 3.82 -15.39 -10.09
N SER A 98 3.54 -14.52 -11.07
CA SER A 98 3.85 -13.09 -10.96
C SER A 98 3.09 -12.43 -9.81
N MET A 99 1.82 -12.75 -9.62
CA MET A 99 1.02 -12.23 -8.51
C MET A 99 1.51 -12.74 -7.16
N ALA A 100 1.86 -14.03 -7.06
CA ALA A 100 2.41 -14.58 -5.82
C ALA A 100 3.73 -13.88 -5.45
N LEU A 101 4.62 -13.69 -6.43
CA LEU A 101 5.91 -13.02 -6.22
C LEU A 101 5.73 -11.54 -5.86
N VAL A 102 5.02 -10.77 -6.68
CA VAL A 102 4.80 -9.32 -6.46
C VAL A 102 3.98 -9.09 -5.20
N GLY A 103 2.92 -9.88 -4.99
CA GLY A 103 2.09 -9.81 -3.79
C GLY A 103 2.90 -10.10 -2.52
N SER A 104 3.81 -11.07 -2.55
CA SER A 104 4.70 -11.34 -1.41
C SER A 104 5.68 -10.19 -1.16
N LEU A 105 6.25 -9.61 -2.21
CA LEU A 105 7.13 -8.44 -2.10
C LEU A 105 6.39 -7.24 -1.50
N HIS A 106 5.16 -6.98 -1.95
CA HIS A 106 4.31 -5.92 -1.40
C HIS A 106 3.95 -6.18 0.06
N LEU A 107 3.62 -7.41 0.45
CA LEU A 107 3.36 -7.77 1.85
C LEU A 107 4.56 -7.44 2.75
N ILE A 108 5.76 -7.86 2.33
CA ILE A 108 7.00 -7.59 3.06
C ILE A 108 7.22 -6.07 3.17
N ALA A 109 7.03 -5.35 2.07
CA ALA A 109 7.20 -3.90 2.04
C ALA A 109 6.21 -3.18 2.96
N ILE A 110 4.92 -3.50 2.88
CA ILE A 110 3.87 -2.95 3.76
C ILE A 110 4.25 -3.22 5.23
N PHE A 111 4.62 -4.46 5.56
CA PHE A 111 5.03 -4.82 6.91
C PHE A 111 6.22 -3.99 7.41
N MET A 112 7.28 -3.87 6.60
CA MET A 112 8.44 -3.07 6.96
C MET A 112 8.08 -1.60 7.18
N PHE A 113 7.30 -1.02 6.28
CA PHE A 113 6.95 0.40 6.33
C PHE A 113 6.04 0.75 7.50
N VAL A 114 5.02 -0.08 7.79
CA VAL A 114 4.19 0.08 9.00
C VAL A 114 5.07 0.08 10.26
N ARG A 115 6.08 -0.80 10.31
CA ARG A 115 7.03 -0.88 11.43
C ARG A 115 7.97 0.32 11.49
N LEU A 116 8.45 0.80 10.34
CA LEU A 116 9.31 1.98 10.25
C LEU A 116 8.57 3.24 10.69
N THR A 117 7.31 3.42 10.29
CA THR A 117 6.50 4.57 10.71
C THR A 117 6.34 4.61 12.23
N GLY A 118 6.14 3.45 12.88
CA GLY A 118 6.07 3.37 14.34
C GLY A 118 7.40 3.75 15.02
N ARG A 119 8.54 3.40 14.41
CA ARG A 119 9.86 3.82 14.90
C ARG A 119 10.10 5.32 14.71
N GLN A 120 9.59 5.92 13.63
CA GLN A 120 9.74 7.35 13.35
C GLN A 120 8.98 8.21 14.36
N MET A 121 7.73 7.84 14.71
CA MET A 121 6.96 8.55 15.73
C MET A 121 7.66 8.55 17.09
N LYS A 122 8.16 7.39 17.55
CA LYS A 122 8.90 7.30 18.82
C LYS A 122 10.13 8.21 18.86
N LYS A 123 10.82 8.36 17.72
CA LYS A 123 11.96 9.29 17.62
C LYS A 123 11.52 10.77 17.63
N GLN A 124 10.37 11.08 17.03
CA GLN A 124 9.81 12.44 17.04
C GLN A 124 9.29 12.84 18.43
N GLU A 125 8.70 11.91 19.19
CA GLU A 125 8.28 12.13 20.58
C GLU A 125 9.45 12.32 21.55
N LEU A 126 10.61 11.74 21.26
CA LEU A 126 11.82 11.90 22.08
C LEU A 126 12.62 13.18 21.74
N ALA A 127 12.30 13.85 20.64
CA ALA A 127 13.04 15.01 20.12
C ALA A 127 12.26 16.34 20.23
N GLY A 128 11.01 16.30 20.72
CA GLY A 128 10.17 17.48 20.98
C GLY A 128 9.85 17.60 22.46
#